data_AF-A0A3G9JF09-F1
#
_entry.id   AF-A0A3G9JF09-F1
#
_cell.length_a   1.000
_cell.length_b   1.000
_cell.length_c   1.000
_cell.angle_alpha   90.00
_cell.angle_beta   90.00
_cell.angle_gamma   90.00
#
_symmetry.space_group_name_H-M   'P 1'
#
loop_
_entity.id
_entity.type
_entity.pdbx_description
1 polymer ?
#
loop_
_entity_poly.entity_id
_entity_poly.type
_entity_poly.pdbx_seq_one_letter_code
_entity_poly.pdbx_strand_id
1 'polypeptide(L)'
;MATLPEETLTSIFDLLRQLADQIEYASATEWQLFTEYGENERTLSELEELSNARERVTNSYSRINNILLRILQEQPTLSNTMLEMLERAILQGTANVDAVSASVDEVKRQWNL
;
A
#
# COMPACT_ATOMS: atom_id res chain seq x y z
N MET A 1 -25.14 10.94 -16.50
CA MET A 1 -24.56 10.76 -15.16
C MET A 1 -23.10 10.43 -15.34
N ALA A 2 -22.25 11.00 -14.51
CA ALA A 2 -20.82 10.72 -14.54
C ALA A 2 -20.56 9.28 -14.06
N THR A 3 -19.69 8.57 -14.77
CA THR A 3 -19.27 7.21 -14.41
C THR A 3 -17.80 7.03 -14.75
N LEU A 4 -17.04 6.36 -13.89
CA LEU A 4 -15.73 5.86 -14.27
C LEU A 4 -15.86 4.67 -15.22
N PRO A 5 -14.94 4.48 -16.18
CA PRO A 5 -14.87 3.26 -16.97
C PRO A 5 -14.67 2.03 -16.09
N GLU A 6 -15.29 0.90 -16.46
CA GLU A 6 -15.15 -0.36 -15.73
C GLU A 6 -13.70 -0.81 -15.60
N GLU A 7 -12.92 -0.72 -16.68
CA GLU A 7 -11.49 -1.03 -16.71
C GLU A 7 -10.68 -0.20 -15.70
N THR A 8 -11.04 1.08 -15.54
CA THR A 8 -10.41 1.97 -14.54
C THR A 8 -10.73 1.51 -13.12
N LEU A 9 -11.98 1.16 -12.83
CA LEU A 9 -12.39 0.65 -11.52
C LEU A 9 -11.68 -0.68 -11.19
N THR A 10 -11.64 -1.61 -12.14
CA THR A 10 -10.93 -2.89 -11.97
C THR A 10 -9.47 -2.67 -11.64
N SER A 11 -8.79 -1.82 -12.41
CA SER A 11 -7.37 -1.51 -12.18
C SER A 11 -7.10 -0.90 -10.80
N ILE A 12 -8.00 -0.03 -10.32
CA ILE A 12 -7.89 0.57 -8.99
C ILE A 12 -8.11 -0.49 -7.89
N PHE A 13 -9.11 -1.35 -8.04
CA PHE A 13 -9.36 -2.40 -7.06
C PHE A 13 -8.24 -3.44 -7.02
N ASP A 14 -7.65 -3.78 -8.16
CA ASP A 14 -6.47 -4.65 -8.21
C ASP A 14 -5.27 -4.02 -7.50
N LEU A 15 -5.05 -2.71 -7.65
CA LEU A 15 -4.00 -2.01 -6.91
C LEU A 15 -4.30 -1.94 -5.40
N LEU A 16 -5.55 -1.67 -5.02
CA LEU A 16 -5.95 -1.68 -3.61
C LEU A 16 -5.74 -3.07 -2.98
N ARG A 17 -6.02 -4.14 -3.72
CA ARG A 17 -5.72 -5.51 -3.30
C ARG A 17 -4.23 -5.73 -3.12
N GLN A 18 -3.39 -5.34 -4.10
CA GLN A 18 -1.93 -5.46 -3.98
C GLN A 18 -1.38 -4.69 -2.78
N LEU A 19 -1.87 -3.49 -2.52
CA LEU A 19 -1.50 -2.72 -1.32
C LEU A 19 -1.92 -3.42 -0.03
N ALA A 20 -3.12 -4.01 0.01
CA ALA A 20 -3.58 -4.81 1.16
C ALA A 20 -2.71 -6.05 1.38
N ASP A 21 -2.36 -6.77 0.32
CA ASP A 21 -1.47 -7.93 0.37
C ASP A 21 -0.08 -7.53 0.94
N GLN A 22 0.45 -6.36 0.56
CA GLN A 22 1.72 -5.84 1.09
C GLN A 22 1.62 -5.38 2.56
N ILE A 23 0.48 -4.81 2.98
CA ILE A 23 0.24 -4.47 4.40
C ILE A 23 0.29 -5.74 5.24
N GLU A 24 -0.39 -6.80 4.80
CA GLU A 24 -0.37 -8.10 5.47
C GLU A 24 1.04 -8.69 5.48
N TYR A 25 1.73 -8.66 4.34
CA TYR A 25 3.07 -9.23 4.20
C TYR A 25 4.11 -8.58 5.14
N ALA A 26 4.13 -7.25 5.21
CA ALA A 26 5.00 -6.52 6.13
C ALA A 26 4.64 -6.81 7.60
N SER A 27 3.35 -6.85 7.93
CA SER A 27 2.87 -7.13 9.30
C SER A 27 3.21 -8.55 9.76
N ALA A 28 3.01 -9.53 8.88
CA ALA A 28 3.32 -10.93 9.15
C ALA A 28 4.82 -11.14 9.36
N THR A 29 5.65 -10.49 8.52
CA THR A 29 7.11 -10.57 8.63
C THR A 29 7.61 -9.92 9.93
N GLU A 30 7.08 -8.74 10.29
CA GLU A 30 7.40 -8.04 11.55
C GLU A 30 7.09 -8.94 12.74
N TRP A 31 5.90 -9.54 12.75
CA TRP A 31 5.47 -10.42 13.83
C TRP A 31 6.31 -11.70 13.91
N GLN A 32 6.67 -12.30 12.77
CA GLN A 32 7.51 -13.49 12.72
C GLN A 32 8.91 -13.18 13.26
N LEU A 33 9.53 -12.09 12.81
CA LEU A 33 10.84 -11.63 13.30
C LEU A 33 10.83 -11.42 14.82
N PHE A 34 9.81 -10.72 15.33
CA PHE A 34 9.64 -10.48 16.76
C PHE A 34 9.45 -11.79 17.54
N THR A 35 8.65 -12.72 17.02
CA THR A 35 8.35 -13.99 17.71
C THR A 35 9.57 -14.90 17.79
N GLU A 36 10.36 -14.97 16.72
CA GLU A 36 11.53 -15.87 16.64
C GLU A 36 12.77 -15.30 17.35
N TYR A 37 13.00 -13.99 17.26
CA TYR A 37 14.25 -13.36 17.71
C TYR A 37 14.07 -12.33 18.83
N GLY A 38 12.84 -11.91 19.11
CA GLY A 38 12.54 -10.82 20.05
C GLY A 38 12.97 -9.44 19.54
N GLU A 39 12.70 -8.43 20.35
CA GLU A 39 13.21 -7.07 20.13
C GLU A 39 14.52 -6.88 20.89
N ASN A 40 15.61 -6.63 20.15
CA ASN A 40 16.94 -6.38 20.68
C ASN A 40 17.74 -5.50 19.71
N GLU A 41 18.97 -5.12 20.07
CA GLU A 41 19.82 -4.21 19.28
C GLU A 41 20.02 -4.65 17.82
N ARG A 42 19.93 -5.95 17.52
CA ARG A 42 20.09 -6.48 16.16
C ARG A 42 18.80 -6.44 15.35
N THR A 43 17.63 -6.62 15.99
CA THR A 43 16.33 -6.68 15.32
C THR A 43 15.61 -5.33 15.29
N LEU A 44 16.01 -4.38 16.12
CA LEU A 44 15.33 -3.09 16.28
C LEU A 44 15.20 -2.33 14.95
N SER A 45 16.29 -2.19 14.19
CA SER A 45 16.27 -1.48 12.90
C SER A 45 15.36 -2.13 11.86
N GLU A 46 15.27 -3.46 11.89
CA GLU A 46 14.49 -4.27 10.96
C GLU A 46 12.99 -4.20 11.28
N LEU A 47 12.64 -4.25 12.57
CA LEU A 47 11.28 -4.05 13.04
C LEU A 47 10.78 -2.63 12.71
N GLU A 48 11.63 -1.61 12.90
CA GLU A 48 11.32 -0.24 12.47
C GLU A 48 11.15 -0.15 10.94
N GLU A 49 12.02 -0.79 10.15
CA GLU A 49 11.90 -0.81 8.69
C GLU A 49 10.57 -1.45 8.24
N LEU A 50 10.21 -2.60 8.80
CA LEU A 50 8.95 -3.30 8.47
C LEU A 50 7.72 -2.48 8.87
N SER A 51 7.74 -1.83 10.04
CA SER A 51 6.67 -0.93 10.48
C SER A 51 6.53 0.28 9.55
N ASN A 52 7.65 0.91 9.17
CA ASN A 52 7.68 2.02 8.21
C ASN A 52 7.22 1.59 6.81
N ALA A 53 7.54 0.36 6.39
CA ALA A 53 7.09 -0.22 5.13
C ALA A 53 5.56 -0.40 5.14
N ARG A 54 5.01 -1.01 6.19
CA ARG A 54 3.56 -1.14 6.41
C ARG A 54 2.85 0.23 6.40
N GLU A 55 3.40 1.23 7.09
CA GLU A 55 2.81 2.57 7.13
C GLU A 55 2.74 3.19 5.72
N ARG A 56 3.81 3.06 4.93
CA ARG A 56 3.86 3.58 3.55
C ARG A 56 2.75 3.00 2.67
N VAL A 57 2.55 1.68 2.67
CA VAL A 57 1.48 1.05 1.86
C VAL A 57 0.09 1.31 2.43
N THR A 58 -0.06 1.43 3.75
CA THR A 58 -1.33 1.81 4.41
C THR A 58 -1.77 3.22 4.01
N ASN A 59 -0.82 4.16 3.96
CA ASN A 59 -1.06 5.53 3.53
C ASN A 59 -1.47 5.59 2.05
N SER A 60 -0.81 4.81 1.18
CA SER A 60 -1.20 4.69 -0.23
C SER A 60 -2.61 4.14 -0.39
N TYR A 61 -2.92 3.03 0.28
CA TYR A 61 -4.25 2.39 0.25
C TYR A 61 -5.35 3.37 0.65
N SER A 62 -5.17 4.00 1.81
CA SER A 62 -6.15 4.93 2.37
C SER A 62 -6.38 6.13 1.44
N ARG A 63 -5.30 6.68 0.87
CA ARG A 63 -5.39 7.82 -0.04
C ARG A 63 -6.15 7.48 -1.32
N ILE A 64 -5.83 6.37 -1.98
CA ILE A 64 -6.52 5.94 -3.20
C ILE A 64 -8.00 5.70 -2.92
N ASN A 65 -8.31 4.95 -1.86
CA ASN A 65 -9.69 4.62 -1.50
C ASN A 65 -10.53 5.88 -1.19
N ASN A 66 -9.96 6.83 -0.46
CA ASN A 66 -10.66 8.09 -0.12
C ASN A 66 -10.94 8.95 -1.35
N ILE A 67 -9.99 9.04 -2.29
CA ILE A 67 -10.18 9.79 -3.55
C ILE A 67 -11.23 9.10 -4.42
N LEU A 68 -11.15 7.77 -4.57
CA LEU A 68 -12.11 6.97 -5.34
C LEU A 68 -13.54 7.17 -4.81
N LEU A 69 -13.74 7.04 -3.50
CA LEU A 69 -15.05 7.22 -2.87
C LEU A 69 -15.65 8.59 -3.20
N ARG A 70 -14.83 9.64 -3.14
CA ARG A 70 -15.27 11.00 -3.45
C ARG A 70 -15.64 11.18 -4.93
N ILE A 71 -14.89 10.56 -5.85
CA ILE A 71 -15.22 10.55 -7.29
C ILE A 71 -16.54 9.81 -7.55
N LEU A 72 -16.76 8.67 -6.90
CA LEU A 72 -18.00 7.89 -7.07
C LEU A 72 -19.25 8.65 -6.61
N GLN A 73 -19.10 9.54 -5.63
CA GLN A 73 -20.17 10.40 -5.11
C GLN A 73 -20.37 11.69 -5.93
N GLU A 74 -19.47 12.00 -6.86
CA GLU A 74 -19.49 13.24 -7.62
C GLU A 74 -20.45 13.16 -8.81
N GLN A 75 -21.47 14.03 -8.82
CA GLN A 75 -22.47 14.11 -9.87
C GLN A 75 -22.85 15.58 -10.12
N PRO A 76 -23.30 15.93 -11.35
CA PRO A 76 -23.46 15.05 -12.52
C PRO A 76 -22.18 14.88 -13.36
N THR A 77 -21.10 15.59 -13.03
CA THR A 77 -19.83 15.65 -13.76
C THR A 77 -18.67 15.35 -12.83
N LEU A 78 -17.65 14.64 -13.31
CA LEU A 78 -16.42 14.41 -12.55
C LEU A 78 -15.48 15.62 -12.66
N SER A 79 -14.84 15.98 -11.56
CA SER A 79 -13.81 17.01 -11.56
C SER A 79 -12.50 16.47 -12.14
N ASN A 80 -11.95 17.15 -13.17
CA ASN A 80 -10.63 16.83 -13.71
C ASN A 80 -9.54 16.85 -12.64
N THR A 81 -9.64 17.76 -11.66
CA THR A 81 -8.70 17.81 -10.54
C THR A 81 -8.75 16.54 -9.70
N MET A 82 -9.93 15.98 -9.46
CA MET A 82 -10.07 14.73 -8.71
C MET A 82 -9.50 13.53 -9.48
N LEU A 83 -9.72 13.49 -10.80
CA LEU A 83 -9.16 12.47 -11.69
C LEU A 83 -7.62 12.52 -11.72
N GLU A 84 -7.03 13.72 -11.84
CA GLU A 84 -5.57 13.89 -11.77
C GLU A 84 -5.01 13.51 -10.40
N MET A 85 -5.73 13.83 -9.31
CA MET A 85 -5.32 13.42 -7.96
C MET A 85 -5.33 11.90 -7.80
N LEU A 86 -6.32 11.22 -8.38
CA LEU A 86 -6.42 9.77 -8.39
C LEU A 86 -5.28 9.14 -9.18
N GLU A 87 -5.00 9.64 -10.39
CA GLU A 87 -3.90 9.16 -11.23
C GLU A 87 -2.55 9.25 -10.52
N ARG A 88 -2.25 10.40 -9.89
CA ARG A 88 -1.02 10.56 -9.09
C ARG A 88 -0.96 9.62 -7.89
N ALA A 89 -2.10 9.39 -7.22
CA ALA A 89 -2.17 8.47 -6.10
C ALA A 89 -1.95 7.01 -6.55
N ILE A 90 -2.48 6.62 -7.71
CA ILE A 90 -2.24 5.30 -8.33
C ILE A 90 -0.75 5.12 -8.63
N LEU A 91 -0.12 6.07 -9.31
CA LEU A 91 1.31 6.00 -9.63
C LEU A 91 2.18 5.85 -8.38
N GLN A 92 1.89 6.63 -7.33
CA GLN A 92 2.59 6.52 -6.04
C GLN A 92 2.29 5.19 -5.33
N GLY A 93 1.05 4.71 -5.41
CA GLY A 93 0.63 3.43 -4.87
C GLY A 93 1.40 2.27 -5.48
N THR A 94 1.47 2.21 -6.81
CA THR A 94 2.23 1.18 -7.54
C THR A 94 3.71 1.20 -7.17
N ALA A 95 4.35 2.38 -7.16
CA ALA A 95 5.75 2.50 -6.77
C ALA A 95 6.01 2.03 -5.33
N ASN A 96 5.07 2.28 -4.41
CA ASN A 96 5.19 1.84 -3.03
C ASN A 96 5.01 0.33 -2.87
N VAL A 97 4.15 -0.32 -3.68
CA VAL A 97 4.03 -1.79 -3.68
C VAL A 97 5.37 -2.44 -4.01
N ASP A 98 6.02 -2.02 -5.09
CA ASP A 98 7.29 -2.59 -5.54
C ASP A 98 8.41 -2.35 -4.52
N ALA A 99 8.51 -1.11 -4.01
CA ALA A 99 9.54 -0.75 -3.04
C ALA A 99 9.39 -1.48 -1.69
N VAL A 100 8.16 -1.60 -1.18
CA VAL A 100 7.89 -2.30 0.08
C VAL A 100 8.11 -3.79 -0.06
N SER A 101 7.67 -4.41 -1.16
CA SER A 101 7.94 -5.83 -1.40
C SER A 101 9.45 -6.12 -1.34
N ALA A 102 10.25 -5.30 -2.02
CA ALA A 102 11.71 -5.47 -2.05
C ALA A 102 12.35 -5.31 -0.65
N SER A 103 11.92 -4.32 0.13
CA SER A 103 12.39 -4.13 1.51
C SER A 103 12.04 -5.33 2.39
N VAL A 104 10.78 -5.78 2.39
CA VAL A 104 10.33 -6.91 3.22
C VAL A 104 11.06 -8.19 2.82
N ASP A 105 11.27 -8.44 1.52
CA ASP A 105 12.03 -9.59 1.02
C ASP A 105 13.51 -9.57 1.41
N GLU A 106 14.12 -8.39 1.57
CA GLU A 106 15.48 -8.26 2.09
C GLU A 106 15.54 -8.69 3.56
N VAL A 107 14.62 -8.17 4.41
CA VAL A 107 14.56 -8.54 5.83
C VAL A 107 14.36 -10.05 5.98
N LYS A 108 13.42 -10.64 5.23
CA LYS A 108 13.19 -12.09 5.26
C LYS A 108 14.45 -12.89 4.92
N ARG A 109 15.19 -12.48 3.88
CA ARG A 109 16.43 -13.16 3.48
C ARG A 109 17.53 -13.01 4.52
N GLN A 110 17.69 -11.82 5.11
CA GLN A 110 18.70 -11.55 6.13
C GLN A 110 18.50 -12.40 7.39
N TRP A 111 17.24 -12.64 7.76
CA TRP A 111 16.87 -13.37 8.98
C TRP A 111 16.43 -14.83 8.74
N ASN A 112 16.42 -15.29 7.49
CA ASN A 112 15.96 -16.62 7.07
C ASN A 112 14.50 -16.93 7.49
N LEU A 113 13.60 -15.95 7.31
CA LEU A 113 12.16 -16.04 7.59
C LEU A 113 11.35 -16.60 6.42
#